data_AF-A0A1N7D5I3-F1
#
_entry.id   AF-A0A1N7D5I3-F1
#
_cell.length_a   1.000
_cell.length_b   1.000
_cell.length_c   1.000
_cell.angle_alpha   90.00
_cell.angle_beta   90.00
_cell.angle_gamma   90.00
#
_symmetry.space_group_name_H-M   'P 1'
#
loop_
_entity.id
_entity.type
_entity.pdbx_description
1 polymer ?
#
loop_
_entity_poly.entity_id
_entity_poly.type
_entity_poly.pdbx_seq_one_letter_code
_entity_poly.pdbx_strand_id
1 'polypeptide(L)' 'MRDSLKGQVPRGFVVLKAGVRIAPETLQAELVAAVRRDIGPIAALKEVTIRRE' A
#
# COMPACT_ATOMS: atom_id res chain seq x y z
N MET A 1 5.36 17.02 1.42
CA MET A 1 6.63 16.68 0.75
C MET A 1 6.33 16.48 -0.73
N ARG A 2 6.75 17.42 -1.60
CA ARG A 2 6.55 17.36 -3.06
C ARG A 2 7.69 16.55 -3.67
N ASP A 3 7.36 15.51 -4.43
CA ASP A 3 8.31 14.67 -5.15
C ASP A 3 8.40 15.21 -6.59
N SER A 4 9.51 15.85 -6.93
CA SER A 4 9.69 16.71 -8.11
C SER A 4 9.61 15.97 -9.45
N LEU A 5 9.52 14.64 -9.45
CA LEU A 5 9.43 13.80 -10.64
C LEU A 5 8.04 13.16 -10.86
N LYS A 6 7.13 13.15 -9.87
CA LYS A 6 5.80 12.52 -9.97
C LYS A 6 4.79 13.14 -9.00
N GLY A 7 4.11 14.21 -9.40
CA GLY A 7 2.82 14.67 -8.85
C GLY A 7 2.59 14.47 -7.33
N GLN A 8 1.39 13.98 -6.97
CA GLN A 8 1.05 13.55 -5.61
C GLN A 8 1.50 12.11 -5.38
N VAL A 9 1.97 11.79 -4.17
CA VAL A 9 2.34 10.41 -3.79
C VAL A 9 1.15 9.73 -3.09
N PRO A 10 0.54 8.69 -3.69
CA PRO A 10 -0.57 7.99 -3.07
C PRO A 10 -0.12 7.19 -1.84
N ARG A 11 -0.99 7.19 -0.83
CA ARG A 11 -0.82 6.47 0.45
C ARG A 11 -2.04 5.58 0.68
N GLY A 12 -1.79 4.32 1.08
CA GLY A 12 -2.85 3.37 1.40
C GLY A 12 -3.09 3.27 2.91
N PHE A 13 -4.35 3.09 3.29
CA PHE A 13 -4.74 2.71 4.65
C PHE A 13 -5.59 1.45 4.57
N VAL A 14 -5.22 0.43 5.35
CA VAL A 14 -5.90 -0.86 5.35
C VAL A 14 -6.23 -1.27 6.78
N VAL A 15 -7.48 -1.66 6.98
CA VAL A 15 -7.96 -2.25 8.23
C VAL A 15 -8.12 -3.74 8.02
N LEU A 16 -7.55 -4.54 8.92
CA LEU A 16 -7.65 -5.99 8.85
C LEU A 16 -8.92 -6.46 9.52
N LYS A 17 -9.58 -7.43 8.90
CA LYS A 17 -10.66 -8.19 9.55
C LYS A 17 -10.14 -8.87 10.82
N ALA A 18 -11.04 -9.06 11.78
CA ALA A 18 -10.74 -9.77 13.02
C ALA A 18 -10.15 -11.17 12.76
N GLY A 19 -9.15 -11.54 13.57
CA GLY A 19 -8.51 -12.86 13.51
C GLY A 19 -7.44 -13.03 12.42
N VAL A 20 -7.21 -12.03 11.56
CA VAL A 20 -6.15 -12.10 10.55
C VAL A 20 -4.77 -12.04 11.20
N ARG A 21 -3.96 -13.08 10.98
CA ARG A 21 -2.57 -13.18 11.44
C ARG A 21 -1.61 -13.10 10.24
N ILE A 22 -1.21 -11.87 9.90
CA ILE A 22 -0.20 -11.62 8.87
C ILE A 22 0.77 -10.53 9.36
N ALA A 23 2.05 -10.67 9.05
CA ALA A 23 3.03 -9.64 9.32
C ALA A 23 2.71 -8.38 8.50
N PRO A 24 2.73 -7.18 9.11
CA PRO A 24 2.40 -5.94 8.40
C PRO A 24 3.28 -5.70 7.17
N GLU A 25 4.57 -6.02 7.26
CA GLU A 25 5.55 -5.81 6.18
C GLU A 25 5.25 -6.71 4.98
N THR A 26 4.91 -7.99 5.24
CA THR A 26 4.50 -8.94 4.20
C THR A 26 3.25 -8.44 3.49
N LEU A 27 2.22 -8.06 4.24
CA LEU A 27 0.98 -7.57 3.66
C LEU A 27 1.17 -6.26 2.88
N GLN A 28 2.01 -5.35 3.38
CA GLN A 28 2.34 -4.11 2.66
C GLN A 28 2.98 -4.41 1.31
N ALA A 29 3.96 -5.32 1.27
CA ALA A 29 4.61 -5.72 0.02
C ALA A 29 3.63 -6.36 -0.97
N GLU A 30 2.76 -7.26 -0.49
CA GLU A 30 1.73 -7.90 -1.32
C GLU A 30 0.74 -6.90 -1.89
N LEU A 31 0.28 -5.92 -1.10
CA LEU A 31 -0.66 -4.89 -1.55
C LEU A 31 -0.04 -3.96 -2.59
N VAL A 32 1.22 -3.55 -2.40
CA VAL A 32 1.94 -2.75 -3.40
C VAL A 32 2.12 -3.54 -4.69
N ALA A 33 2.48 -4.82 -4.60
CA ALA A 33 2.61 -5.70 -5.76
C ALA A 33 1.28 -5.90 -6.49
N ALA A 34 0.19 -6.12 -5.76
CA ALA A 34 -1.15 -6.26 -6.33
C ALA A 34 -1.60 -5.00 -7.07
N VAL A 35 -1.42 -3.82 -6.47
CA VAL A 35 -1.74 -2.53 -7.13
C VAL A 35 -0.90 -2.33 -8.38
N ARG A 36 0.39 -2.67 -8.34
CA ARG A 36 1.26 -2.56 -9.51
C ARG A 36 0.87 -3.54 -10.62
N ARG A 37 0.37 -4.73 -10.28
CA ARG A 37 -0.13 -5.72 -11.24
C ARG A 37 -1.45 -5.28 -11.87
N ASP A 38 -2.39 -4.79 -11.06
CA ASP A 38 -3.78 -4.58 -11.50
C ASP A 38 -4.00 -3.18 -12.12
N ILE A 39 -3.26 -2.17 -11.66
CA ILE A 39 -3.36 -0.79 -12.16
C ILE A 39 -2.16 -0.41 -13.04
N GLY A 40 -1.00 -1.02 -12.79
CA GLY A 40 0.24 -0.70 -13.48
C GLY A 40 1.13 0.29 -12.73
N PRO A 41 2.34 0.57 -13.26
CA PRO A 41 3.37 1.37 -12.59
C PRO A 41 3.00 2.85 -12.39
N ILE A 42 1.95 3.34 -13.05
CA ILE A 42 1.44 4.71 -12.91
C ILE A 42 0.81 4.96 -11.53
N ALA A 43 0.30 3.90 -10.87
CA ALA A 43 -0.34 4.01 -9.57
C ALA A 43 0.61 4.51 -8.47
N ALA A 44 1.94 4.33 -8.63
CA ALA A 44 2.98 4.88 -7.76
C ALA A 44 2.75 4.72 -6.24
N LEU A 45 2.00 3.70 -5.82
CA LEU A 45 1.75 3.40 -4.41
C LEU A 45 3.06 2.99 -3.75
N LYS A 46 3.50 3.78 -2.76
CA LYS A 46 4.78 3.56 -2.07
C LYS A 46 4.62 3.00 -0.66
N GLU A 47 3.56 3.38 0.05
CA GLU A 47 3.38 2.99 1.45
C GLU A 47 1.92 2.71 1.76
N VAL A 48 1.73 1.68 2.60
CA VAL A 48 0.42 1.28 3.12
C VAL A 48 0.52 1.16 4.63
N THR A 49 -0.30 1.92 5.35
CA THR A 49 -0.44 1.78 6.80
C THR A 49 -1.49 0.72 7.11
N ILE A 50 -1.10 -0.27 7.91
CA ILE A 50 -1.98 -1.37 8.31
C ILE A 50 -2.41 -1.16 9.76
N ARG A 51 -3.72 -1.19 10.01
CA ARG A 51 -4.31 -1.13 11.34
C ARG A 51 -5.06 -2.42 11.65
N ARG A 52 -4.95 -2.84 12.91
CA ARG A 52 -5.71 -3.93 13.50
C ARG A 52 -6.70 -3.31 14.48
N GLU A 53 -7.95 -3.73 14.37
CA GLU A 53 -9.01 -3.50 15.35
C GLU A 53 -9.08 -4.67 16.35
#